data_AF-A0A432IYA8-F1
#
_entry.id   AF-A0A432IYA8-F1
#
_cell.length_a   1.000
_cell.length_b   1.000
_cell.length_c   1.000
_cell.angle_alpha   90.00
_cell.angle_beta   90.00
_cell.angle_gamma   90.00
#
_symmetry.space_group_name_H-M   'P 1'
#
loop_
_entity.id
_entity.type
_entity.pdbx_description
1 polymer ?
#
loop_
_entity_poly.entity_id
_entity_poly.type
_entity_poly.pdbx_seq_one_letter_code
_entity_poly.pdbx_strand_id
1 'polypeptide(L)'
;MKNICEWDNCKETGKFRAPTERDNIKNFRWLCEEHIKLFNNNWNYFDGMSQNEIENFLKSDLTWHRPTQKFGSVDNFFNILWNNSLNDKFKIFKEEEFIHVNKNKKLCEKDKDAFRIMDLEFSADWTTIQKKFKILVKKFHPDKHSGSKQYEDKLKKITLAYSHLKMIMITK
;
A
#
# COMPACT_ATOMS: atom_id res chain seq x y z
N MET A 1 -14.57 21.87 39.19
CA MET A 1 -15.72 22.59 38.58
C MET A 1 -16.60 21.55 37.90
N LYS A 2 -17.93 21.64 38.05
CA LYS A 2 -18.86 20.76 37.33
C LYS A 2 -19.23 21.43 36.01
N ASN A 3 -19.24 20.67 34.92
CA ASN A 3 -19.70 21.18 33.63
C ASN A 3 -21.24 21.20 33.63
N ILE A 4 -21.81 22.24 33.05
CA ILE A 4 -23.26 22.37 32.86
C ILE A 4 -23.57 21.81 31.46
N CYS A 5 -24.75 21.20 31.31
CA CYS A 5 -25.22 20.71 30.02
C CYS A 5 -25.30 21.85 29.00
N GLU A 6 -24.65 21.67 27.85
CA GLU A 6 -24.61 22.64 26.74
C GLU A 6 -25.81 22.52 25.79
N TRP A 7 -26.92 21.96 26.27
CA TRP A 7 -28.15 21.84 25.49
C TRP A 7 -29.07 23.02 25.78
N ASP A 8 -29.86 23.44 24.80
CA ASP A 8 -30.68 24.64 24.88
C ASP A 8 -31.53 24.67 26.16
N ASN A 9 -31.32 25.71 26.97
CA ASN A 9 -32.00 25.95 28.25
C ASN A 9 -31.86 24.84 29.31
N CYS A 10 -30.85 23.97 29.23
CA CYS A 10 -30.60 22.95 30.24
C CYS A 10 -29.68 23.46 31.36
N LYS A 11 -30.06 23.22 32.63
CA LYS A 11 -29.25 23.59 33.82
C LYS A 11 -28.68 22.37 34.56
N GLU A 12 -28.88 21.16 34.01
CA GLU A 12 -28.40 19.92 34.59
C GLU A 12 -26.87 19.78 34.47
N THR A 13 -26.29 18.89 35.29
CA THR A 13 -24.84 18.61 35.21
C THR A 13 -24.50 17.80 33.95
N GLY A 14 -23.60 18.33 33.12
CA GLY A 14 -23.06 17.66 31.94
C GLY A 14 -21.96 16.68 32.31
N LYS A 15 -22.26 15.37 32.28
CA LYS A 15 -21.29 14.29 32.59
C LYS A 15 -20.78 13.59 31.34
N PHE A 16 -21.53 13.64 30.25
CA PHE A 16 -21.26 12.91 29.02
C PHE A 16 -20.71 13.83 27.96
N ARG A 17 -19.80 13.32 27.13
CA ARG A 17 -19.15 14.05 26.04
C ARG A 17 -19.72 13.59 24.71
N ALA A 18 -20.18 14.54 23.90
CA ALA A 18 -20.67 14.29 22.55
C ALA A 18 -19.80 15.05 21.52
N PRO A 19 -19.42 14.44 20.39
CA PRO A 19 -18.75 15.16 19.30
C PRO A 19 -19.65 16.26 18.75
N THR A 20 -19.07 17.41 18.43
CA THR A 20 -19.80 18.49 17.74
C THR A 20 -19.79 18.29 16.23
N GLU A 21 -18.72 17.70 15.70
CA GLU A 21 -18.53 17.42 14.28
C GLU A 21 -18.04 15.98 14.11
N ARG A 22 -18.27 15.43 12.93
CA ARG A 22 -17.88 14.06 12.56
C ARG A 22 -16.37 13.80 12.64
N ASP A 23 -15.58 14.71 12.07
CA ASP A 23 -14.14 14.50 11.82
C ASP A 23 -13.25 15.24 12.84
N ASN A 24 -13.86 15.95 13.80
CA ASN A 24 -13.15 16.76 14.77
C ASN A 24 -13.18 16.12 16.16
N ILE A 25 -12.09 15.44 16.51
CA ILE A 25 -11.93 14.75 17.79
C ILE A 25 -11.72 15.74 18.96
N LYS A 26 -11.32 16.99 18.67
CA LYS A 26 -10.95 17.96 19.70
C LYS A 26 -12.13 18.70 20.28
N ASN A 27 -13.18 18.92 19.47
CA ASN A 27 -14.34 19.68 19.87
C ASN A 27 -15.44 18.73 20.35
N PHE A 28 -15.83 18.88 21.61
CA PHE A 28 -16.91 18.11 22.23
C PHE A 28 -17.73 19.03 23.12
N ARG A 29 -19.02 18.70 23.21
CA ARG A 29 -19.97 19.34 24.12
C ARG A 29 -20.28 18.44 25.30
N TRP A 30 -20.51 19.03 26.45
CA TRP A 30 -20.92 18.32 27.66
C TRP A 30 -22.44 18.26 27.77
N LEU A 31 -22.99 17.05 27.88
CA LEU A 31 -24.42 16.79 27.94
C LEU A 31 -24.80 16.03 29.22
N CYS A 32 -26.02 16.26 29.70
CA CYS A 32 -26.65 15.45 30.74
C CYS A 32 -27.14 14.12 30.15
N GLU A 33 -27.67 13.23 31.00
CA GLU A 33 -28.10 11.88 30.58
C GLU A 33 -29.27 11.90 29.58
N GLU A 34 -30.21 12.84 29.72
CA GLU A 34 -31.35 12.94 28.82
C GLU A 34 -30.92 13.42 27.42
N HIS A 35 -30.09 14.46 27.38
CA HIS A 35 -29.65 15.06 26.12
C HIS A 35 -28.63 14.20 25.38
N ILE A 36 -27.80 13.40 26.06
CA ILE A 36 -26.92 12.47 25.35
C ILE A 36 -27.73 11.35 24.65
N LYS A 37 -28.84 10.90 25.24
CA LYS A 37 -29.74 9.93 24.60
C LYS A 37 -30.41 10.54 23.38
N LEU A 38 -30.92 11.76 23.49
CA LEU A 38 -31.52 12.48 22.36
C LEU A 38 -30.49 12.72 21.25
N PHE A 39 -29.26 13.10 21.62
CA PHE A 39 -28.17 13.27 20.67
C PHE A 39 -27.86 11.98 19.93
N ASN A 40 -27.63 10.88 20.64
CA ASN A 40 -27.27 9.60 20.03
C ASN A 40 -28.36 9.08 19.09
N ASN A 41 -29.64 9.32 19.42
CA ASN A 41 -30.76 8.96 18.55
C ASN A 41 -30.79 9.76 17.25
N ASN A 42 -30.42 11.04 17.30
CA ASN A 42 -30.45 11.93 16.14
C ASN A 42 -29.10 11.98 15.39
N TRP A 43 -28.05 11.39 15.94
CA TRP A 43 -26.71 11.47 15.37
C TRP A 43 -26.54 10.46 14.23
N ASN A 44 -26.37 10.99 13.02
CA ASN A 44 -25.99 10.20 11.85
C ASN A 44 -24.57 10.57 11.42
N TYR A 45 -23.65 9.61 11.53
CA TYR A 45 -22.25 9.80 11.14
C TYR A 45 -22.07 10.05 9.63
N PHE A 46 -22.99 9.59 8.79
CA PHE A 46 -22.95 9.71 7.33
C PHE A 46 -23.87 10.82 6.80
N ASP A 47 -24.36 11.71 7.67
CA ASP A 47 -25.21 12.81 7.25
C ASP A 47 -24.46 13.74 6.28
N GLY A 48 -25.10 14.09 5.15
CA GLY A 48 -24.50 14.87 4.07
C GLY A 48 -23.53 14.11 3.14
N MET A 49 -23.27 12.82 3.35
CA MET A 49 -22.44 12.02 2.44
C MET A 49 -23.25 11.45 1.27
N SER A 50 -22.63 11.45 0.10
CA SER A 50 -23.12 10.69 -1.05
C SER A 50 -22.94 9.18 -0.85
N GLN A 51 -23.75 8.39 -1.56
CA GLN A 51 -23.65 6.92 -1.52
C GLN A 51 -22.23 6.42 -1.84
N ASN A 52 -21.54 7.06 -2.79
CA ASN A 52 -20.18 6.71 -3.15
C ASN A 52 -19.18 6.96 -2.02
N GLU A 53 -19.34 8.04 -1.26
CA GLU A 53 -18.48 8.35 -0.11
C GLU A 53 -18.68 7.35 1.02
N ILE A 54 -19.93 6.95 1.29
CA ILE A 54 -20.26 5.91 2.27
C ILE A 54 -19.62 4.58 1.86
N GLU A 55 -19.77 4.18 0.60
CA GLU A 55 -19.14 2.96 0.09
C GLU A 55 -17.61 3.00 0.19
N ASN A 56 -17.01 4.15 -0.13
CA ASN A 56 -15.56 4.31 -0.04
C ASN A 56 -15.08 4.23 1.41
N PHE A 57 -15.82 4.83 2.35
CA PHE A 57 -15.55 4.72 3.79
C PHE A 57 -15.58 3.26 4.24
N LEU A 58 -16.66 2.54 3.93
CA LEU A 58 -16.80 1.10 4.25
C LEU A 58 -15.71 0.25 3.60
N LYS A 59 -15.34 0.53 2.34
CA LYS A 59 -14.23 -0.17 1.67
C LYS A 59 -12.90 0.10 2.37
N SER A 60 -12.68 1.33 2.85
CA SER A 60 -11.44 1.71 3.53
C SER A 60 -11.35 1.19 4.97
N ASP A 61 -12.48 0.99 5.65
CA ASP A 61 -12.51 0.36 6.99
C ASP A 61 -11.88 -1.04 6.96
N LEU A 62 -12.06 -1.79 5.87
CA LEU A 62 -11.45 -3.11 5.68
C LEU A 62 -9.92 -3.08 5.76
N THR A 63 -9.30 -1.94 5.44
CA THR A 63 -7.84 -1.74 5.47
C THR A 63 -7.39 -0.81 6.58
N TRP A 64 -8.23 -0.54 7.58
CA TRP A 64 -7.98 0.44 8.64
C TRP A 64 -7.61 1.82 8.08
N HIS A 65 -8.30 2.23 7.01
CA HIS A 65 -8.03 3.44 6.23
C HIS A 65 -6.59 3.57 5.71
N ARG A 66 -5.83 2.46 5.67
CA ARG A 66 -4.49 2.47 5.07
C ARG A 66 -4.64 2.59 3.54
N PRO A 67 -3.92 3.53 2.89
CA PRO A 67 -3.99 3.65 1.44
C PRO A 67 -3.48 2.37 0.77
N THR A 68 -4.29 1.81 -0.12
CA THR A 68 -3.93 0.63 -0.91
C THR A 68 -3.99 0.95 -2.40
N GLN A 69 -3.02 0.47 -3.16
CA GLN A 69 -2.99 0.62 -4.62
C GLN A 69 -3.39 -0.70 -5.30
N LYS A 70 -4.24 -0.62 -6.33
CA LYS A 70 -4.62 -1.78 -7.15
C LYS A 70 -3.42 -2.15 -8.01
N PHE A 71 -3.00 -3.41 -8.10
CA PHE A 71 -1.77 -3.80 -8.82
C PHE A 71 -1.61 -3.29 -10.26
N GLY A 72 -2.70 -3.02 -10.99
CA GLY A 72 -2.66 -2.45 -12.34
C GLY A 72 -2.66 -0.91 -12.44
N SER A 73 -2.71 -0.13 -11.35
CA SER A 73 -2.71 1.34 -11.46
C SER A 73 -1.41 1.88 -12.05
N VAL A 74 -1.54 2.87 -12.93
CA VAL A 74 -0.41 3.46 -13.69
C VAL A 74 0.69 3.97 -12.77
N ASP A 75 0.32 4.53 -11.61
CA ASP A 75 1.23 5.09 -10.60
C ASP A 75 1.85 4.03 -9.67
N ASN A 76 1.66 2.74 -9.96
CA ASN A 76 2.25 1.70 -9.14
C ASN A 76 3.75 1.58 -9.36
N PHE A 77 4.44 1.37 -8.23
CA PHE A 77 5.81 0.88 -8.18
C PHE A 77 6.09 -0.23 -9.21
N PHE A 78 5.18 -1.20 -9.37
CA PHE A 78 5.33 -2.30 -10.33
C PHE A 78 5.29 -1.85 -11.80
N ASN A 79 4.36 -0.95 -12.18
CA ASN A 79 4.29 -0.41 -13.53
C ASN A 79 5.52 0.46 -13.85
N ILE A 80 5.95 1.31 -12.91
CA ILE A 80 7.16 2.12 -13.06
C ILE A 80 8.39 1.23 -13.23
N LEU A 81 8.52 0.20 -12.37
CA LEU A 81 9.63 -0.73 -12.43
C LEU A 81 9.63 -1.56 -13.73
N TRP A 82 8.47 -2.00 -14.20
CA TRP A 82 8.34 -2.75 -15.45
C TRP A 82 8.61 -1.90 -16.67
N ASN A 83 8.06 -0.68 -16.73
CA ASN A 83 8.36 0.26 -17.79
C ASN A 83 9.86 0.54 -17.83
N ASN A 84 10.50 0.83 -16.71
CA ASN A 84 11.95 1.05 -16.69
C ASN A 84 12.76 -0.21 -17.06
N SER A 85 12.37 -1.39 -16.59
CA SER A 85 13.07 -2.64 -16.87
C SER A 85 12.89 -3.16 -18.30
N LEU A 86 11.78 -2.84 -18.97
CA LEU A 86 11.48 -3.25 -20.34
C LEU A 86 11.95 -2.20 -21.36
N ASN A 87 11.85 -0.92 -21.02
CA ASN A 87 12.25 0.20 -21.87
C ASN A 87 13.78 0.41 -21.91
N ASP A 88 14.53 -0.34 -21.08
CA ASP A 88 15.98 -0.50 -21.20
C ASP A 88 16.41 -1.05 -22.57
N LYS A 89 15.48 -1.53 -23.41
CA LYS A 89 15.73 -1.85 -24.83
C LYS A 89 16.32 -0.68 -25.65
N PHE A 90 16.28 0.56 -25.18
CA PHE A 90 16.84 1.71 -25.89
C PHE A 90 17.97 2.47 -25.18
N LYS A 91 18.37 2.07 -23.95
CA LYS A 91 19.54 2.66 -23.26
C LYS A 91 20.76 1.73 -23.18
N ILE A 92 20.63 0.48 -23.60
CA ILE A 92 21.72 -0.53 -23.59
C ILE A 92 22.85 -0.26 -24.62
N PHE A 93 22.68 0.71 -25.54
CA PHE A 93 23.71 1.09 -26.51
C PHE A 93 24.53 2.34 -26.15
N LYS A 94 24.35 2.90 -24.95
CA LYS A 94 25.33 3.86 -24.40
C LYS A 94 26.17 3.12 -23.37
N GLU A 95 27.43 2.91 -23.73
CA GLU A 95 28.50 2.36 -22.90
C GLU A 95 28.63 3.19 -21.62
N GLU A 96 27.89 2.81 -20.58
CA GLU A 96 28.26 3.11 -19.21
C GLU A 96 28.88 1.84 -18.66
N GLU A 97 30.19 1.90 -18.44
CA GLU A 97 31.03 0.82 -17.92
C GLU A 97 30.33 0.09 -16.76
N PHE A 98 29.91 -1.16 -17.00
CA PHE A 98 29.40 -2.03 -15.96
C PHE A 98 30.53 -2.30 -14.97
N ILE A 99 30.56 -1.54 -13.87
CA ILE A 99 31.50 -1.76 -12.77
C ILE A 99 31.34 -3.21 -12.28
N HIS A 100 32.45 -3.93 -12.33
CA HIS A 100 32.52 -5.34 -11.95
C HIS A 100 31.96 -5.60 -10.54
N VAL A 101 31.15 -6.66 -10.49
CA VAL A 101 30.45 -7.23 -9.34
C VAL A 101 31.39 -7.46 -8.16
N ASN A 102 31.00 -6.92 -7.00
CA ASN A 102 31.66 -7.21 -5.73
C ASN A 102 31.28 -8.65 -5.28
N LYS A 103 32.05 -9.65 -5.72
CA LYS A 103 31.84 -11.09 -5.46
C LYS A 103 31.88 -11.50 -3.96
N ASN A 104 32.17 -10.56 -3.05
CA ASN A 104 32.45 -10.84 -1.65
C ASN A 104 31.48 -10.19 -0.64
N LYS A 105 30.25 -9.85 -1.03
CA LYS A 105 29.21 -9.51 -0.02
C LYS A 105 28.59 -10.81 0.52
N LYS A 106 28.70 -11.04 1.84
CA LYS A 106 28.01 -12.14 2.52
C LYS A 106 26.50 -11.97 2.30
N LEU A 107 25.90 -12.92 1.58
CA LEU A 107 24.46 -12.93 1.32
C LEU A 107 23.69 -13.16 2.63
N CYS A 108 22.80 -12.22 2.94
CA CYS A 108 21.80 -12.35 3.99
C CYS A 108 20.76 -13.40 3.61
N GLU A 109 20.00 -13.90 4.58
CA GLU A 109 18.93 -14.88 4.34
C GLU A 109 17.87 -14.36 3.37
N LYS A 110 17.55 -13.07 3.44
CA LYS A 110 16.66 -12.38 2.50
C LYS A 110 17.19 -12.38 1.06
N ASP A 111 18.51 -12.31 0.89
CA ASP A 111 19.15 -12.30 -0.43
C ASP A 111 19.01 -13.70 -1.06
N LYS A 112 19.27 -14.74 -0.26
CA LYS A 112 19.10 -16.13 -0.68
C LYS A 112 17.65 -16.43 -1.04
N ASP A 113 16.70 -15.92 -0.29
CA ASP A 113 15.28 -16.09 -0.61
C ASP A 113 14.90 -15.42 -1.94
N ALA A 114 15.48 -14.25 -2.26
CA ALA A 114 15.26 -13.61 -3.55
C ALA A 114 15.77 -14.47 -4.73
N PHE A 115 16.96 -15.09 -4.61
CA PHE A 115 17.47 -16.04 -5.60
C PHE A 115 16.60 -17.28 -5.74
N ARG A 116 16.10 -17.84 -4.62
CA ARG A 116 15.16 -18.98 -4.63
C ARG A 116 13.84 -18.64 -5.31
N ILE A 117 13.27 -17.47 -5.03
CA ILE A 117 12.02 -16.99 -5.66
C ILE A 117 12.19 -16.85 -7.18
N MET A 118 13.37 -16.42 -7.62
CA MET A 118 13.68 -16.28 -9.05
C MET A 118 14.16 -17.58 -9.70
N ASP A 119 14.31 -18.67 -8.95
CA ASP A 119 14.80 -19.96 -9.43
C ASP A 119 16.17 -19.82 -10.12
N LEU A 120 17.11 -19.22 -9.37
CA LEU A 120 18.48 -18.92 -9.77
C LEU A 120 19.48 -19.37 -8.70
N GLU A 121 20.70 -19.66 -9.13
CA GLU A 121 21.82 -19.94 -8.24
C GLU A 121 22.31 -18.67 -7.54
N PHE A 122 22.82 -18.80 -6.30
CA PHE A 122 23.29 -17.68 -5.49
C PHE A 122 24.50 -16.93 -6.07
N SER A 123 25.18 -17.52 -7.07
CA SER A 123 26.32 -16.96 -7.79
C SER A 123 25.96 -16.42 -9.18
N ALA A 124 24.68 -16.30 -9.52
CA ALA A 124 24.25 -15.89 -10.85
C ALA A 124 24.63 -14.43 -11.15
N ASP A 125 25.17 -14.18 -12.35
CA ASP A 125 25.48 -12.83 -12.82
C ASP A 125 24.22 -11.97 -13.05
N TRP A 126 24.38 -10.65 -12.99
CA TRP A 126 23.31 -9.69 -13.21
C TRP A 126 22.60 -9.89 -14.56
N THR A 127 23.34 -10.21 -15.61
CA THR A 127 22.80 -10.48 -16.96
C THR A 127 21.87 -11.71 -16.96
N THR A 128 22.20 -12.74 -16.20
CA THR A 128 21.41 -13.97 -16.03
C THR A 128 20.13 -13.69 -15.25
N ILE A 129 20.22 -12.88 -14.18
CA ILE A 129 19.07 -12.42 -13.39
C ILE A 129 18.07 -11.65 -14.29
N GLN A 130 18.56 -10.72 -15.10
CA GLN A 130 17.73 -9.96 -16.03
C GLN A 130 17.03 -10.85 -17.07
N LYS A 131 17.75 -11.83 -17.65
CA LYS A 131 17.18 -12.77 -18.63
C LYS A 131 16.06 -13.61 -18.00
N LYS A 132 16.30 -14.17 -16.80
CA LYS A 132 15.30 -14.97 -16.08
C LYS A 132 14.08 -14.12 -15.70
N PHE A 133 14.29 -12.89 -15.21
CA PHE A 133 13.20 -11.96 -14.91
C PHE A 133 12.29 -11.72 -16.13
N LYS A 134 12.88 -11.43 -17.30
CA LYS A 134 12.12 -11.24 -18.55
C LYS A 134 11.29 -12.47 -18.94
N ILE A 135 11.83 -13.67 -18.75
CA ILE A 135 11.11 -14.93 -19.02
C ILE A 135 9.93 -15.08 -18.05
N LEU A 136 10.15 -14.85 -16.76
CA LEU A 136 9.13 -14.98 -15.72
C LEU A 136 8.00 -13.94 -15.89
N VAL A 137 8.32 -12.69 -16.20
CA VAL A 137 7.32 -11.64 -16.47
C VAL A 137 6.48 -12.01 -17.69
N LYS A 138 7.10 -12.45 -18.80
CA LYS A 138 6.36 -12.91 -19.98
C LYS A 138 5.48 -14.14 -19.73
N LYS A 139 5.87 -14.99 -18.77
CA LYS A 139 5.12 -16.19 -18.37
C LYS A 139 3.93 -15.85 -17.49
N PHE A 140 4.06 -14.90 -16.57
CA PHE A 140 3.04 -14.57 -15.57
C PHE A 140 2.28 -13.27 -15.84
N HIS A 141 2.45 -12.67 -17.02
CA HIS A 141 1.81 -11.41 -17.40
C HIS A 141 0.27 -11.48 -17.25
N PRO A 142 -0.38 -10.47 -16.61
CA PRO A 142 -1.83 -10.47 -16.40
C PRO A 142 -2.65 -10.65 -17.68
N ASP A 143 -2.22 -10.04 -18.80
CA ASP A 143 -2.91 -10.16 -20.11
C ASP A 143 -3.03 -11.61 -20.60
N LYS A 144 -2.08 -12.49 -20.27
CA LYS A 144 -2.11 -13.89 -20.69
C LYS A 144 -2.96 -14.78 -19.78
N HIS A 145 -3.25 -14.32 -18.57
CA HIS A 145 -3.91 -15.11 -17.52
C HIS A 145 -5.21 -14.47 -17.04
N SER A 146 -5.77 -13.56 -17.85
CA SER A 146 -7.07 -12.92 -17.62
C SER A 146 -7.23 -12.33 -16.21
N GLY A 147 -6.14 -11.79 -15.63
CA GLY A 147 -6.17 -11.18 -14.30
C GLY A 147 -6.36 -12.15 -13.12
N SER A 148 -6.00 -13.43 -13.25
CA SER A 148 -6.06 -14.38 -12.13
C SER A 148 -5.14 -13.94 -10.97
N LYS A 149 -5.73 -13.79 -9.78
CA LYS A 149 -5.08 -13.32 -8.54
C LYS A 149 -3.85 -14.14 -8.16
N GLN A 150 -3.85 -15.45 -8.44
CA GLN A 150 -2.72 -16.33 -8.10
C GLN A 150 -1.46 -15.99 -8.91
N TYR A 151 -1.60 -15.65 -10.20
CA TYR A 151 -0.47 -15.29 -11.04
C TYR A 151 0.01 -13.87 -10.78
N GLU A 152 -0.92 -12.97 -10.45
CA GLU A 152 -0.61 -11.62 -9.97
C GLU A 152 0.26 -11.67 -8.71
N ASP A 153 -0.11 -12.48 -7.72
CA ASP A 153 0.64 -12.61 -6.47
C ASP A 153 2.01 -13.26 -6.67
N LYS A 154 2.14 -14.24 -7.58
CA LYS A 154 3.44 -14.79 -7.98
C LYS A 154 4.32 -13.73 -8.63
N LEU A 155 3.75 -12.94 -9.53
CA LEU A 155 4.47 -11.90 -10.26
C LEU A 155 4.93 -10.74 -9.34
N LYS A 156 4.12 -10.39 -8.33
CA LYS A 156 4.53 -9.47 -7.24
C LYS A 156 5.78 -9.98 -6.53
N LYS A 157 5.78 -11.25 -6.11
CA LYS A 157 6.94 -11.87 -5.42
C LYS A 157 8.19 -11.85 -6.29
N ILE A 158 8.07 -12.22 -7.57
CA ILE A 158 9.19 -12.18 -8.52
C ILE A 158 9.74 -10.77 -8.68
N THR A 159 8.86 -9.78 -8.79
CA THR A 159 9.26 -8.39 -9.00
C THR A 159 9.94 -7.77 -7.77
N LEU A 160 9.45 -8.10 -6.57
CA LEU A 160 10.10 -7.74 -5.31
C LEU A 160 11.49 -8.36 -5.19
N ALA A 161 11.63 -9.65 -5.52
CA ALA A 161 12.92 -10.34 -5.53
C ALA A 161 13.90 -9.70 -6.51
N TYR A 162 13.46 -9.36 -7.73
CA TYR A 162 14.30 -8.67 -8.72
C TYR A 162 14.76 -7.28 -8.24
N SER A 163 13.86 -6.48 -7.65
CA SER A 163 14.23 -5.17 -7.10
C SER A 163 15.26 -5.29 -5.98
N HIS A 164 15.14 -6.32 -5.14
CA HIS A 164 16.08 -6.59 -4.06
C HIS A 164 17.47 -6.98 -4.60
N LEU A 165 17.53 -7.90 -5.57
CA LEU A 165 18.77 -8.28 -6.24
C LEU A 165 19.42 -7.11 -6.99
N LYS A 166 18.60 -6.24 -7.62
CA LYS A 166 19.06 -5.02 -8.28
C LYS A 166 19.79 -4.11 -7.30
N MET A 167 19.21 -3.89 -6.11
CA MET A 167 19.85 -3.08 -5.08
C MET A 167 21.19 -3.70 -4.68
N ILE A 168 21.24 -5.00 -4.37
CA ILE A 168 22.47 -5.67 -3.94
C ILE A 168 23.59 -5.57 -4.98
N MET A 169 23.27 -5.76 -6.27
CA MET A 169 24.26 -5.84 -7.34
C MET A 169 24.65 -4.51 -7.97
N ILE A 170 23.77 -3.49 -7.94
CA ILE A 170 24.03 -2.19 -8.58
C ILE A 170 24.49 -1.13 -7.57
N THR A 171 24.23 -1.29 -6.27
CA THR A 171 24.73 -0.32 -5.28
C THR A 171 26.27 -0.30 -5.25
N LYS A 172 26.82 0.89 -5.55
CA LYS A 172 28.20 1.32 -5.36
C LYS A 172 28.74 0.94 -3.97
#